data_AF-A0A9N9R7W1-F1
#
_entry.id   AF-A0A9N9R7W1-F1
#
_cell.length_a   1.000
_cell.length_b   1.000
_cell.length_c   1.000
_cell.angle_alpha   90.00
_cell.angle_beta   90.00
_cell.angle_gamma   90.00
#
_symmetry.space_group_name_H-M   'P 1'
#
loop_
_entity.id
_entity.type
_entity.pdbx_description
1 polymer ?
#
loop_
_entity_poly.entity_id
_entity_poly.type
_entity_poly.pdbx_seq_one_letter_code
_entity_poly.pdbx_strand_id
1 'polypeptide(L)'
;MVRNYKKKKENDEEDAQRAAFFCVINDGMKLRIAAAIYNIKPTTLFCRVKKYKENITPKNEKYCSKHTVHQVFTNDEESMLEKYFLKMSKINYALVYCKLDK
;
A
#
# COMPACT_ATOMS: atom_id res chain seq x y z
N MET A 1 -6.93 -40.43 10.45
CA MET A 1 -8.18 -39.70 10.70
C MET A 1 -8.10 -38.37 9.94
N VAL A 2 -8.88 -38.18 8.87
CA VAL A 2 -8.80 -36.99 8.01
C VAL A 2 -9.85 -35.97 8.46
N ARG A 3 -9.45 -34.71 8.68
CA ARG A 3 -10.38 -33.64 9.08
C ARG A 3 -11.34 -33.32 7.94
N ASN A 4 -12.62 -33.57 8.14
CA ASN A 4 -13.69 -33.08 7.26
C ASN A 4 -14.05 -31.65 7.65
N TYR A 5 -13.73 -30.70 6.79
CA TYR A 5 -14.11 -29.30 6.96
C TYR A 5 -15.54 -29.08 6.43
N LYS A 6 -16.38 -28.36 7.19
CA LYS A 6 -17.70 -27.95 6.72
C LYS A 6 -17.54 -26.91 5.62
N LYS A 7 -18.23 -27.11 4.49
CA LYS A 7 -18.29 -26.11 3.41
C LYS A 7 -19.01 -24.85 3.93
N LYS A 8 -18.45 -23.69 3.62
CA LYS A 8 -19.04 -22.38 3.93
C LYS A 8 -20.28 -22.18 3.06
N LYS A 9 -21.39 -21.69 3.63
CA LYS A 9 -22.59 -21.32 2.86
C LYS A 9 -22.30 -20.05 2.04
N GLU A 10 -22.94 -19.93 0.88
CA GLU A 10 -23.01 -18.68 0.13
C GLU A 10 -23.70 -17.62 1.00
N ASN A 11 -23.11 -16.42 1.05
CA ASN A 11 -23.63 -15.29 1.81
C ASN A 11 -24.31 -14.32 0.83
N ASP A 12 -25.63 -14.35 0.76
CA ASP A 12 -26.43 -13.38 -0.02
C ASP A 12 -26.17 -11.92 0.42
N GLU A 13 -25.69 -11.73 1.66
CA GLU A 13 -25.31 -10.42 2.20
C GLU A 13 -24.12 -9.76 1.47
N GLU A 14 -23.26 -10.54 0.80
CA GLU A 14 -22.12 -9.97 0.08
C GLU A 14 -22.55 -9.25 -1.21
N ASP A 15 -23.59 -9.74 -1.87
CA ASP A 15 -24.10 -9.15 -3.11
C ASP A 15 -24.84 -7.85 -2.85
N ALA A 16 -25.65 -7.80 -1.78
CA ALA A 16 -26.26 -6.56 -1.31
C ALA A 16 -25.19 -5.49 -0.99
N GLN A 17 -24.08 -5.89 -0.38
CA GLN A 17 -22.97 -4.99 -0.06
C GLN A 17 -22.24 -4.46 -1.28
N ARG A 18 -22.12 -5.26 -2.35
CA ARG A 18 -21.56 -4.83 -3.63
C ARG A 18 -22.48 -3.83 -4.33
N ALA A 19 -23.78 -4.12 -4.40
CA ALA A 19 -24.77 -3.24 -5.02
C ALA A 19 -24.82 -1.86 -4.34
N ALA A 20 -24.87 -1.83 -3.00
CA ALA A 20 -24.85 -0.58 -2.23
C ALA A 20 -23.57 0.25 -2.46
N PHE A 21 -22.43 -0.42 -2.61
CA PHE A 21 -21.15 0.22 -2.89
C PHE A 21 -21.13 0.87 -4.29
N PHE A 22 -21.62 0.16 -5.31
CA PHE A 22 -21.71 0.71 -6.67
C PHE A 22 -22.62 1.93 -6.74
N CYS A 23 -23.77 1.93 -6.07
CA CYS A 23 -24.65 3.11 -6.00
C CYS A 23 -24.00 4.34 -5.35
N VAL A 24 -23.12 4.14 -4.36
CA VAL A 24 -22.43 5.27 -3.72
C VAL A 24 -21.33 5.86 -4.62
N ILE A 25 -20.64 5.02 -5.39
CA ILE A 25 -19.53 5.45 -6.24
C ILE A 25 -20.01 6.00 -7.58
N ASN A 26 -20.97 5.32 -8.22
CA ASN A 26 -21.44 5.67 -9.56
C ASN A 26 -22.57 6.70 -9.52
N ASP A 27 -23.57 6.52 -8.65
CA ASP A 27 -24.76 7.38 -8.61
C ASP A 27 -24.60 8.57 -7.64
N GLY A 28 -23.47 8.64 -6.90
CA GLY A 28 -23.19 9.72 -5.96
C GLY A 28 -24.14 9.80 -4.76
N MET A 29 -24.82 8.70 -4.42
CA MET A 29 -25.76 8.67 -3.30
C MET A 29 -25.08 8.87 -1.94
N LYS A 30 -25.81 9.50 -1.01
CA LYS A 30 -25.35 9.61 0.39
C LYS A 30 -25.26 8.23 1.04
N LEU A 31 -24.13 7.93 1.68
CA LEU A 31 -23.84 6.67 2.38
C LEU A 31 -24.98 6.18 3.29
N ARG A 32 -25.62 7.09 4.03
CA ARG A 32 -26.71 6.76 4.96
C ARG A 32 -27.98 6.31 4.23
N ILE A 33 -28.27 6.88 3.06
CA ILE A 33 -29.44 6.54 2.24
C ILE A 33 -29.21 5.18 1.58
N ALA A 34 -28.04 4.97 0.97
CA ALA A 34 -27.68 3.68 0.38
C ALA A 34 -27.67 2.55 1.43
N ALA A 35 -27.13 2.80 2.63
CA ALA A 35 -27.15 1.83 3.72
C ALA A 35 -28.58 1.45 4.15
N ALA A 36 -29.52 2.40 4.15
CA ALA A 36 -30.92 2.15 4.50
C ALA A 36 -31.66 1.34 3.42
N ILE A 37 -31.44 1.63 2.14
CA ILE A 37 -32.09 0.94 1.02
C ILE A 37 -31.69 -0.55 0.98
N TYR A 38 -30.40 -0.81 1.14
CA TYR A 38 -29.86 -2.17 1.05
C TYR A 38 -29.81 -2.91 2.40
N ASN A 39 -30.36 -2.30 3.47
CA ASN A 39 -30.39 -2.84 4.82
C ASN A 39 -29.00 -3.29 5.33
N ILE A 40 -27.97 -2.47 5.08
CA ILE A 40 -26.60 -2.73 5.49
C ILE A 40 -26.21 -1.76 6.61
N LYS A 41 -25.36 -2.23 7.55
CA LYS A 41 -24.77 -1.35 8.56
C LYS A 41 -23.98 -0.21 7.91
N PRO A 42 -24.27 1.07 8.19
CA PRO A 42 -23.63 2.21 7.53
C PRO A 42 -22.11 2.24 7.75
N THR A 43 -21.63 1.73 8.89
CA THR A 43 -20.21 1.58 9.19
C THR A 43 -19.50 0.63 8.22
N THR A 44 -20.15 -0.46 7.82
CA THR A 44 -19.56 -1.44 6.89
C THR A 44 -19.44 -0.89 5.47
N LEU A 45 -20.46 -0.14 5.02
CA LEU A 45 -20.42 0.55 3.74
C LEU A 45 -19.36 1.65 3.73
N PHE A 46 -19.25 2.44 4.81
CA PHE A 46 -18.22 3.45 4.97
C PHE A 46 -16.80 2.87 4.91
N CYS A 47 -16.52 1.78 5.63
CA CYS A 47 -15.20 1.15 5.61
C CYS A 47 -14.81 0.67 4.20
N ARG A 48 -15.76 0.13 3.42
CA ARG A 48 -15.51 -0.28 2.03
C ARG A 48 -15.22 0.90 1.12
N VAL A 49 -16.03 1.95 1.19
CA VAL A 49 -15.83 3.16 0.38
C VAL A 49 -14.50 3.85 0.75
N LYS A 50 -14.13 3.87 2.03
CA LYS A 50 -12.84 4.39 2.49
C LYS A 50 -11.67 3.60 1.91
N LYS A 51 -11.69 2.26 2.00
CA LYS A 51 -10.66 1.40 1.40
C LYS A 51 -10.53 1.59 -0.11
N TYR A 52 -11.65 1.74 -0.81
CA TYR A 52 -11.63 1.99 -2.26
C TYR A 52 -10.92 3.31 -2.58
N LYS A 53 -11.23 4.39 -1.85
CA LYS A 53 -10.54 5.67 -2.01
C LYS A 53 -9.05 5.58 -1.68
N GLU A 54 -8.70 4.87 -0.60
CA GLU A 54 -7.29 4.64 -0.20
C GLU A 54 -6.50 3.79 -1.20
N ASN A 55 -7.15 2.93 -1.98
CA ASN A 55 -6.49 2.19 -3.06
C ASN A 55 -6.32 3.04 -4.33
N ILE A 56 -7.25 3.97 -4.60
CA ILE A 56 -7.15 4.88 -5.77
C ILE A 56 -6.06 5.93 -5.55
N THR A 57 -5.98 6.48 -4.35
CA THR A 57 -4.86 7.37 -4.00
C THR A 57 -3.70 6.49 -3.53
N PRO A 58 -2.63 6.30 -4.34
CA PRO A 58 -1.47 5.60 -3.83
C PRO A 58 -1.00 6.36 -2.59
N LYS A 59 -1.14 5.73 -1.43
CA LYS A 59 -0.55 6.23 -0.21
C LYS A 59 0.95 6.33 -0.50
N ASN A 60 1.47 7.55 -0.58
CA ASN A 60 2.90 7.84 -0.40
C ASN A 60 3.29 7.55 1.06
N GLU A 61 2.82 6.43 1.63
CA GLU A 61 3.35 5.87 2.87
C GLU A 61 4.72 5.33 2.51
N LYS A 62 5.69 6.24 2.48
CA LYS A 62 7.10 5.93 2.36
C LYS A 62 7.40 5.02 3.55
N TYR A 63 7.45 3.72 3.29
CA TYR A 63 7.75 2.73 4.31
C TYR A 63 9.18 2.97 4.80
N CYS A 64 9.31 3.66 5.93
CA CYS A 64 10.57 3.82 6.62
C CYS A 64 10.78 2.59 7.49
N SER A 65 11.70 1.71 7.10
CA SER A 65 12.12 0.61 7.97
C SER A 65 12.78 1.19 9.23
N LYS A 66 12.72 0.49 10.37
CA LYS A 66 13.42 0.93 11.59
C LYS A 66 14.92 1.17 11.37
N HIS A 67 15.50 0.52 10.36
CA HIS A 67 16.91 0.64 10.00
C HIS A 67 17.24 1.89 9.17
N THR A 68 16.25 2.54 8.55
CA THR A 68 16.45 3.84 7.87
C THR A 68 16.67 5.00 8.83
N VAL A 69 16.42 4.83 10.13
CA VAL A 69 16.63 5.87 11.16
C VAL A 69 18.12 6.17 11.38
N HIS A 70 19.01 5.21 11.11
CA HIS A 70 20.45 5.37 11.26
C HIS A 70 21.17 5.66 9.93
N GLN A 71 20.44 5.86 8.84
CA GLN A 71 21.05 6.23 7.56
C GLN A 71 21.45 7.72 7.62
N VAL A 72 22.74 7.98 7.48
CA VAL A 72 23.29 9.36 7.51
C VAL A 72 23.07 10.06 6.17
N PHE A 73 23.11 9.31 5.08
CA PHE A 73 22.89 9.79 3.72
C PHE A 73 21.61 9.20 3.15
N THR A 74 20.93 9.96 2.31
CA THR A 74 19.88 9.42 1.45
C THR A 74 20.49 8.58 0.33
N ASN A 75 19.70 7.68 -0.27
CA ASN A 75 20.17 6.85 -1.39
C ASN A 75 20.69 7.69 -2.57
N ASP A 76 20.12 8.86 -2.80
CA ASP A 76 20.55 9.77 -3.86
C ASP A 76 21.92 10.38 -3.55
N GLU A 77 22.16 10.75 -2.29
CA GLU A 77 23.45 11.26 -1.80
C GLU A 77 24.52 10.17 -1.83
N GLU A 78 24.20 8.93 -1.44
CA GLU A 78 25.12 7.79 -1.54
C GLU A 78 25.52 7.52 -3.00
N SER A 79 24.55 7.57 -3.92
CA SER A 79 24.80 7.41 -5.36
C SER A 79 25.70 8.52 -5.92
N MET A 80 25.48 9.76 -5.48
CA MET A 80 26.32 10.90 -5.87
C MET A 80 27.75 10.75 -5.34
N LEU A 81 27.91 10.29 -4.10
CA LEU A 81 29.20 10.06 -3.47
C LEU A 81 29.97 8.91 -4.14
N GLU A 82 29.28 7.82 -4.48
CA GLU A 82 29.86 6.69 -5.23
C GLU A 82 30.42 7.14 -6.59
N LYS A 83 29.65 7.96 -7.33
CA LYS A 83 30.11 8.55 -8.60
C LYS A 83 31.34 9.44 -8.42
N TYR A 84 31.39 10.21 -7.34
CA TYR A 84 32.53 11.06 -7.03
C TYR A 84 33.79 10.23 -6.78
N PHE A 85 33.71 9.18 -5.96
CA PHE A 85 34.85 8.31 -5.69
C PHE A 85 35.34 7.58 -6.95
N LEU A 86 34.43 7.11 -7.81
CA LEU A 86 34.78 6.51 -9.10
C LEU A 86 35.48 7.50 -10.05
N LYS A 87 35.11 8.79 -9.99
CA LYS A 87 35.81 9.82 -10.75
C LYS A 87 37.23 10.02 -10.21
N MET A 88 37.40 10.04 -8.90
CA MET A 88 38.69 10.24 -8.24
C MET A 88 39.63 9.05 -8.41
N SER A 89 39.14 7.81 -8.36
CA SER A 89 39.95 6.62 -8.59
C SER A 89 40.51 6.55 -10.02
N LYS A 90 39.74 7.02 -11.01
CA LYS A 90 40.21 7.12 -12.41
C LYS A 90 41.35 8.13 -12.58
N ILE A 91 41.34 9.21 -11.78
CA ILE A 91 42.37 10.27 -11.85
C ILE A 91 43.63 9.82 -11.10
N ASN A 92 43.46 9.17 -9.95
CA ASN A 92 44.53 8.74 -9.08
C ASN A 92 44.71 7.22 -9.18
N TYR A 93 45.62 6.77 -10.04
CA TYR A 93 45.94 5.34 -10.26
C TYR A 93 46.29 4.54 -8.98
N ALA A 94 46.62 5.23 -7.88
CA ALA A 94 46.93 4.61 -6.58
C ALA A 94 45.69 4.39 -5.69
N LEU A 95 44.51 4.87 -6.07
CA LEU A 95 43.27 4.69 -5.30
C LEU A 95 42.42 3.59 -5.92
N VAL A 96 42.32 2.46 -5.23
CA VAL A 96 41.40 1.37 -5.57
C VAL A 96 40.06 1.62 -4.89
N TYR A 97 39.00 1.73 -5.68
CA TYR A 97 37.64 1.79 -5.16
C TYR A 97 37.18 0.38 -4.78
N CYS A 98 36.86 0.17 -3.49
CA CYS A 98 36.29 -1.07 -2.99
C CYS A 98 34.92 -0.78 -2.37
N LYS A 99 33.87 -1.40 -2.92
CA LYS A 99 32.55 -1.39 -2.32
C LYS A 99 32.46 -2.56 -1.33
N LEU A 100 32.09 -2.27 -0.09
CA LEU A 100 31.80 -3.30 0.90
C LEU A 100 30.32 -3.66 0.78
N ASP A 101 30.02 -4.88 0.34
CA ASP A 101 28.67 -5.41 0.39
C ASP A 101 28.32 -5.70 1.85
N LYS A 102 27.20 -5.14 2.32
CA LYS A 102 26.67 -5.31 3.69
C LYS A 102 25.71 -6.48 3.76
#